data_AF-A0A923LXE1-F1
#
_entry.id   AF-A0A923LXE1-F1
#
_cell.length_a   1.000
_cell.length_b   1.000
_cell.length_c   1.000
_cell.angle_alpha   90.00
_cell.angle_beta   90.00
_cell.angle_gamma   90.00
#
_symmetry.space_group_name_H-M   'P 1'
#
loop_
_entity.id
_entity.type
_entity.pdbx_description
1 polymer ?
#
loop_
_entity_poly.entity_id
_entity_poly.type
_entity_poly.pdbx_seq_one_letter_code
_entity_poly.pdbx_strand_id
1 'polypeptide(L)'
;MTGTECFRAALNLLSETPDSGAYYEPFALGALNQLLVNSLREINAERVFCAEQPHAAPPRMDALDEDIPTGDWLARECFPYGLAALLVADDDKAKFNWAAAEYADRLLRHCPAQFTGIQEMV
;
A
#
# COMPACT_ATOMS: atom_id res chain seq x y z
N MET A 1 9.64 4.86 5.00
CA MET A 1 9.23 3.69 5.82
C MET A 1 9.59 2.48 5.01
N THR A 2 10.34 1.55 5.59
CA THR A 2 10.83 0.37 4.87
C THR A 2 9.75 -0.70 4.72
N GLY A 3 9.95 -1.63 3.79
CA GLY A 3 9.08 -2.80 3.64
C GLY A 3 9.01 -3.65 4.92
N THR A 4 10.13 -3.75 5.65
CA THR A 4 10.25 -4.48 6.92
C THR A 4 9.42 -3.82 8.02
N GLU A 5 9.45 -2.49 8.10
CA GLU A 5 8.59 -1.74 9.03
C GLU A 5 7.11 -1.92 8.70
N CYS A 6 6.75 -1.89 7.41
CA CYS A 6 5.38 -2.15 6.97
C CYS A 6 4.92 -3.57 7.31
N PHE A 7 5.79 -4.57 7.10
CA PHE A 7 5.50 -5.95 7.44
C PHE A 7 5.26 -6.13 8.94
N ARG A 8 6.10 -5.55 9.79
CA ARG A 8 5.90 -5.55 11.25
C ARG A 8 4.60 -4.86 11.65
N ALA A 9 4.25 -3.74 11.02
CA ALA A 9 2.98 -3.07 11.25
C ALA A 9 1.78 -3.95 10.84
N ALA A 10 1.88 -4.67 9.71
CA ALA A 10 0.87 -5.61 9.27
C ALA A 10 0.70 -6.78 10.26
N LEU A 11 1.78 -7.36 10.76
CA LEU A 11 1.73 -8.41 11.79
C LEU A 11 1.01 -7.93 13.06
N ASN A 12 1.28 -6.70 13.51
CA ASN A 12 0.57 -6.11 14.66
C ASN A 12 -0.95 -6.03 14.43
N LEU A 13 -1.38 -5.67 13.20
CA LEU A 13 -2.81 -5.62 12.85
C LEU A 13 -3.45 -7.02 12.85
N LEU A 14 -2.67 -8.05 12.51
CA LEU A 14 -3.11 -9.45 12.53
C LEU A 14 -3.05 -10.08 13.93
N SER A 15 -2.59 -9.34 14.94
CA SER A 15 -2.27 -9.86 16.28
C SER A 15 -1.24 -10.99 16.26
N GLU A 16 -0.30 -10.92 15.32
CA GLU A 16 0.81 -11.85 15.17
C GLU A 16 2.10 -11.27 15.78
N THR A 17 2.93 -12.14 16.31
CA THR A 17 4.28 -11.81 16.79
C THR A 17 5.31 -12.04 15.69
N PRO A 18 6.56 -11.53 15.81
CA PRO A 18 7.62 -11.89 14.88
C PRO A 18 7.82 -13.41 14.73
N ASP A 19 7.67 -14.16 15.82
CA ASP A 19 7.86 -15.61 15.83
C ASP A 19 6.69 -16.36 15.17
N SER A 20 5.44 -15.95 15.42
CA SER A 20 4.26 -16.56 14.79
C SER A 20 4.03 -16.08 13.35
N GLY A 21 4.46 -14.85 13.05
CA GLY A 21 4.36 -14.22 11.74
C GLY A 21 5.48 -14.59 10.76
N ALA A 22 6.50 -15.34 11.19
CA ALA A 22 7.61 -15.78 10.34
C ALA A 22 7.14 -16.54 9.08
N TYR A 23 5.98 -17.20 9.16
CA TYR A 23 5.33 -17.85 8.01
C TYR A 23 4.97 -16.86 6.89
N TYR A 24 4.65 -15.62 7.22
CA TYR A 24 4.21 -14.59 6.26
C TYR A 24 5.37 -13.88 5.54
N GLU A 25 6.57 -13.90 6.10
CA GLU A 25 7.72 -13.13 5.61
C GLU A 25 8.09 -13.42 4.14
N PRO A 26 8.10 -14.70 3.67
CA PRO A 26 8.40 -15.00 2.27
C PRO A 26 7.42 -14.37 1.26
N PHE A 27 6.21 -14.03 1.70
CA PHE A 27 5.16 -13.44 0.85
C PHE A 27 5.17 -11.91 0.89
N ALA A 28 5.78 -11.29 1.90
CA ALA A 28 5.66 -9.86 2.16
C ALA A 28 6.17 -8.99 1.01
N LEU A 29 7.32 -9.32 0.41
CA LEU A 29 7.87 -8.55 -0.71
C LEU A 29 6.98 -8.62 -1.95
N GLY A 30 6.46 -9.81 -2.27
CA GLY A 30 5.54 -10.02 -3.38
C GLY A 30 4.23 -9.25 -3.18
N ALA A 31 3.66 -9.33 -1.97
CA ALA A 31 2.45 -8.62 -1.60
C ALA A 31 2.62 -7.09 -1.63
N LEU A 32 3.74 -6.57 -1.13
CA LEU A 32 4.05 -5.13 -1.22
C LEU A 32 4.16 -4.66 -2.66
N ASN A 33 4.85 -5.41 -3.53
CA ASN A 33 4.92 -5.09 -4.95
C ASN A 33 3.54 -5.15 -5.63
N GLN A 34 2.66 -6.06 -5.20
CA GLN A 34 1.27 -6.08 -5.67
C GLN A 34 0.49 -4.84 -5.21
N LEU A 35 0.71 -4.35 -3.99
CA LEU A 35 0.11 -3.10 -3.52
C LEU A 35 0.61 -1.89 -4.31
N LEU A 36 1.91 -1.81 -4.62
CA LEU A 36 2.47 -0.74 -5.46
C LEU A 36 1.80 -0.70 -6.85
N VAL A 37 1.52 -1.87 -7.44
CA VAL A 37 0.75 -1.97 -8.68
C VAL A 37 -0.68 -1.47 -8.49
N ASN A 38 -1.35 -1.93 -7.44
CA ASN A 38 -2.75 -1.59 -7.17
C ASN A 38 -2.94 -0.11 -6.85
N SER A 39 -1.93 0.56 -6.28
CA SER A 39 -1.95 1.97 -5.87
C SER A 39 -1.28 2.92 -6.86
N LEU A 40 -0.94 2.48 -8.08
CA LEU A 40 -0.23 3.34 -9.04
C LEU A 40 -0.97 4.66 -9.30
N ARG A 41 -2.31 4.62 -9.33
CA ARG A 41 -3.14 5.81 -9.53
C ARG A 41 -2.94 6.82 -8.40
N GLU A 42 -3.02 6.38 -7.15
CA GLU A 42 -2.89 7.21 -5.96
C GLU A 42 -1.47 7.74 -5.81
N ILE A 43 -0.46 6.90 -6.07
CA ILE A 43 0.95 7.31 -6.12
C ILE A 43 1.12 8.43 -7.15
N ASN A 44 0.64 8.24 -8.37
CA ASN A 44 0.77 9.26 -9.41
C ASN A 44 -0.03 10.53 -9.11
N ALA A 45 -1.18 10.42 -8.43
CA ALA A 45 -1.96 11.58 -8.01
C ALA A 45 -1.17 12.45 -7.02
N GLU A 46 -0.51 11.84 -6.03
CA GLU A 46 0.38 12.54 -5.11
C GLU A 46 1.57 13.16 -5.84
N ARG A 47 2.24 12.41 -6.74
CA ARG A 47 3.39 12.94 -7.48
C ARG A 47 3.02 14.18 -8.30
N VAL A 48 1.88 14.15 -9.00
CA VAL A 48 1.37 15.32 -9.74
C VAL A 48 1.05 16.48 -8.79
N PHE A 49 0.46 16.21 -7.63
CA PHE A 49 0.19 17.24 -6.61
C PHE A 49 1.49 17.89 -6.10
N CYS A 50 2.56 17.11 -5.94
CA CYS A 50 3.90 17.59 -5.58
C CYS A 50 4.70 18.17 -6.76
N ALA A 51 4.08 18.37 -7.93
CA ALA A 51 4.72 18.84 -9.16
C ALA A 51 5.86 17.93 -9.68
N GLU A 52 5.75 16.64 -9.41
CA GLU A 52 6.65 15.60 -9.92
C GLU A 52 6.05 14.87 -11.13
N GLN A 53 6.92 14.32 -11.97
CA GLN A 53 6.51 13.55 -13.15
C GLN A 53 5.87 12.22 -12.72
N PRO A 54 4.64 11.86 -13.14
CA PRO A 54 4.05 10.56 -12.81
C PRO A 54 4.89 9.39 -13.36
N HIS A 55 4.86 8.26 -12.65
CA HIS A 55 5.49 7.03 -13.11
C HIS A 55 4.76 6.45 -14.31
N ALA A 56 5.53 5.98 -15.30
CA ALA A 56 5.01 5.28 -16.47
C ALA A 56 4.64 3.81 -16.18
N ALA A 57 5.20 3.22 -15.12
CA ALA A 57 4.94 1.87 -14.65
C ALA A 57 4.95 1.85 -13.12
N PRO A 58 4.32 0.86 -12.46
CA PRO A 58 4.39 0.73 -11.01
C PRO A 58 5.85 0.70 -10.52
N PRO A 59 6.19 1.48 -9.48
CA PRO A 59 7.48 1.30 -8.82
C PRO A 59 7.54 -0.09 -8.18
N ARG A 60 8.77 -0.57 -7.95
CA ARG A 60 9.04 -1.93 -7.45
C ARG A 60 10.11 -1.86 -6.37
N MET A 61 9.98 -2.73 -5.38
CA MET A 61 10.99 -3.04 -4.38
C MET A 61 11.71 -4.34 -4.75
N ASP A 62 13.02 -4.37 -4.53
CA ASP A 62 13.85 -5.57 -4.70
C ASP A 62 14.15 -6.26 -3.36
N ALA A 63 14.04 -5.52 -2.24
CA ALA A 63 14.19 -6.06 -0.90
C ALA A 63 13.28 -5.36 0.13
N LEU A 64 13.05 -6.02 1.28
CA LEU A 64 12.19 -5.49 2.36
C LEU A 64 12.89 -4.41 3.21
N ASP A 65 14.21 -4.33 3.20
CA ASP A 65 14.95 -3.30 3.93
C ASP A 65 14.99 -1.96 3.17
N GLU A 66 14.56 -1.93 1.91
CA GLU A 66 14.37 -0.71 1.12
C GLU A 66 13.18 0.10 1.61
N ASP A 67 13.26 1.42 1.43
CA ASP A 67 12.12 2.32 1.58
C ASP A 67 11.04 1.99 0.54
N ILE A 68 9.78 2.01 0.98
CA ILE A 68 8.64 1.84 0.08
C ILE A 68 8.59 3.06 -0.86
N PRO A 69 8.58 2.87 -2.19
CA PRO A 69 8.69 3.95 -3.17
C PRO A 69 7.35 4.68 -3.39
N THR A 70 6.79 5.21 -2.30
CA THR A 70 5.53 5.96 -2.26
C THR A 70 5.61 7.11 -1.26
N GLY A 71 4.62 8.01 -1.25
CA GLY A 71 4.53 9.05 -0.24
C GLY A 71 4.28 8.49 1.17
N ASP A 72 4.69 9.27 2.17
CA ASP A 72 4.70 8.86 3.58
C ASP A 72 3.30 8.46 4.10
N TRP A 73 2.24 9.15 3.66
CA TRP A 73 0.87 8.81 4.07
C TRP A 73 0.43 7.46 3.49
N LEU A 74 0.77 7.17 2.23
CA LEU A 74 0.39 5.92 1.58
C LEU A 74 1.15 4.76 2.21
N ALA A 75 2.46 4.94 2.40
CA ALA A 75 3.31 3.97 3.06
C ALA A 75 2.84 3.72 4.50
N ARG A 76 2.72 4.75 5.34
CA ARG A 76 2.51 4.56 6.79
C ARG A 76 1.06 4.31 7.18
N GLU A 77 0.10 4.94 6.50
CA GLU A 77 -1.30 4.90 6.91
C GLU A 77 -2.09 3.83 6.15
N CYS A 78 -1.76 3.57 4.88
CA CYS A 78 -2.53 2.63 4.04
C CYS A 78 -1.90 1.25 3.94
N PHE A 79 -0.63 1.16 3.55
CA PHE A 79 0.00 -0.11 3.17
C PHE A 79 0.02 -1.19 4.25
N PRO A 80 0.13 -0.90 5.58
CA PRO A 80 0.05 -1.94 6.60
C PRO A 80 -1.26 -2.73 6.54
N TYR A 81 -2.38 -2.06 6.27
CA TYR A 81 -3.70 -2.70 6.15
C TYR A 81 -3.82 -3.51 4.86
N GLY A 82 -3.35 -2.96 3.74
CA GLY A 82 -3.33 -3.68 2.46
C GLY A 82 -2.46 -4.94 2.54
N LEU A 83 -1.30 -4.83 3.18
CA LEU A 83 -0.37 -5.95 3.35
C LEU A 83 -0.97 -6.99 4.29
N ALA A 84 -1.53 -6.58 5.43
CA ALA A 84 -2.22 -7.48 6.35
C ALA A 84 -3.34 -8.26 5.64
N ALA A 85 -4.14 -7.59 4.80
CA ALA A 85 -5.19 -8.24 4.03
C ALA A 85 -4.61 -9.31 3.08
N LEU A 86 -3.61 -8.96 2.27
CA LEU A 86 -3.03 -9.90 1.31
C LEU A 86 -2.39 -11.12 2.00
N LEU A 87 -1.77 -10.94 3.17
CA LEU A 87 -1.14 -12.03 3.91
C LEU A 87 -2.14 -13.07 4.43
N VAL A 88 -3.35 -12.66 4.82
CA VAL A 88 -4.37 -13.57 5.39
C VAL A 88 -5.49 -13.92 4.43
N ALA A 89 -5.35 -13.57 3.14
CA ALA A 89 -6.43 -13.72 2.15
C ALA A 89 -6.98 -15.16 2.06
N ASP A 90 -6.09 -16.16 2.18
CA ASP A 90 -6.45 -17.57 2.15
C ASP A 90 -6.66 -18.20 3.55
N ASP A 91 -6.26 -17.51 4.63
CA ASP A 91 -6.25 -18.03 6.00
C ASP A 91 -7.48 -17.59 6.82
N ASP A 92 -7.76 -16.29 6.86
CA ASP A 92 -8.78 -15.69 7.74
C ASP A 92 -9.57 -14.61 6.99
N LYS A 93 -10.75 -15.02 6.50
CA LYS A 93 -11.66 -14.13 5.75
C LYS A 93 -12.16 -12.95 6.58
N ALA A 94 -12.30 -13.09 7.89
CA ALA A 94 -12.78 -11.99 8.73
C ALA A 94 -11.71 -10.91 8.86
N LYS A 95 -10.46 -11.30 9.15
CA LYS A 95 -9.32 -10.38 9.17
C LYS A 95 -9.06 -9.77 7.79
N PHE A 96 -9.14 -10.57 6.73
CA PHE A 96 -9.03 -10.09 5.35
C PHE A 96 -10.04 -8.98 5.06
N ASN A 97 -11.33 -9.23 5.29
CA ASN A 97 -12.39 -8.28 4.97
C ASN A 97 -12.24 -6.97 5.76
N TRP A 98 -11.89 -7.06 7.04
CA TRP A 98 -11.64 -5.88 7.87
C TRP A 98 -10.43 -5.08 7.37
N ALA A 99 -9.27 -5.72 7.19
CA ALA A 99 -8.06 -5.04 6.76
C ALA A 99 -8.21 -4.44 5.35
N ALA A 100 -8.86 -5.15 4.43
CA ALA A 100 -9.14 -4.66 3.08
C ALA A 100 -10.08 -3.44 3.09
N ALA A 101 -11.09 -3.43 3.97
CA ALA A 101 -11.97 -2.28 4.14
C ALA A 101 -11.22 -1.06 4.70
N GLU A 102 -10.40 -1.27 5.75
CA GLU A 102 -9.58 -0.21 6.34
C GLU A 102 -8.57 0.39 5.35
N TYR A 103 -7.98 -0.46 4.49
CA TYR A 103 -7.11 -0.05 3.40
C TYR A 103 -7.85 0.81 2.38
N ALA A 104 -8.99 0.33 1.87
CA ALA A 104 -9.78 1.06 0.88
C ALA A 104 -10.29 2.41 1.40
N ASP A 105 -10.77 2.46 2.64
CA ASP A 105 -11.27 3.70 3.24
C ASP A 105 -10.16 4.74 3.43
N ARG A 106 -8.95 4.33 3.84
CA ARG A 106 -7.81 5.26 3.94
C ARG A 106 -7.34 5.76 2.59
N LEU A 107 -7.27 4.90 1.57
CA LEU A 107 -6.96 5.36 0.21
C LEU A 107 -7.92 6.48 -0.23
N LEU A 108 -9.22 6.33 0.05
CA LEU A 108 -10.22 7.35 -0.29
C LEU A 108 -10.05 8.66 0.48
N ARG A 109 -9.67 8.60 1.76
CA ARG A 109 -9.48 9.80 2.60
C ARG A 109 -8.29 10.65 2.17
N HIS A 110 -7.22 10.01 1.71
CA HIS A 110 -5.95 10.68 1.43
C HIS A 110 -5.70 10.92 -0.06
N CYS A 111 -6.43 10.28 -0.97
CA CYS A 111 -6.26 10.52 -2.40
C CYS A 111 -6.61 11.98 -2.73
N PRO A 112 -5.64 12.80 -3.20
CA PRO A 112 -5.94 14.18 -3.54
C PRO A 112 -6.92 14.22 -4.71
N ALA A 113 -7.93 15.10 -4.62
CA ALA A 113 -8.90 15.27 -5.68
C ALA A 113 -8.20 15.66 -6.99
N GLN A 114 -8.26 14.78 -8.00
CA GLN A 114 -7.82 15.11 -9.34
C GLN A 114 -8.91 15.96 -10.01
N PHE A 115 -8.71 17.27 -10.05
CA PHE A 115 -9.54 18.17 -10.86
C PHE A 115 -9.05 18.14 -12.30
N THR A 116 -9.78 17.46 -13.18
CA THR A 116 -9.60 17.63 -14.62
C THR A 116 -10.25 18.95 -15.03
N GLY A 117 -9.44 19.91 -15.49
CA GLY A 117 -9.99 21.11 -16.13
C GLY A 117 -10.84 20.70 -17.33
N ILE A 118 -12.09 21.13 -17.38
CA ILE A 118 -12.93 20.94 -18.56
C ILE A 118 -12.29 21.74 -19.70
N GLN A 119 -11.76 21.05 -20.71
CA GLN A 119 -11.42 21.71 -21.97
C GLN A 119 -12.71 21.97 -22.72
N GLU A 120 -13.12 23.24 -22.79
CA GLU A 120 -14.14 23.66 -23.74
C GLU A 120 -13.61 23.38 -25.16
N MET A 121 -14.27 22.48 -25.89
CA MET A 121 -14.04 22.31 -27.33
C MET A 121 -14.49 23.60 -28.03
N VAL A 122 -13.54 24.35 -28.60
CA VAL A 122 -13.78 25.48 -29.50
C VAL A 122 -13.96 24.99 -30.93
#